data_AF-A0A927UYJ0-F1
#
_entry.id   AF-A0A927UYJ0-F1
#
_cell.length_a   1.000
_cell.length_b   1.000
_cell.length_c   1.000
_cell.angle_alpha   90.00
_cell.angle_beta   90.00
_cell.angle_gamma   90.00
#
_symmetry.space_group_name_H-M   'P 1'
#
loop_
_entity.id
_entity.type
_entity.pdbx_description
1 polymer ?
#
loop_
_entity_poly.entity_id
_entity_poly.type
_entity_poly.pdbx_seq_one_letter_code
_entity_poly.pdbx_strand_id
1 'polypeptide(L)'
;MQAKYIIFVEISLSAVLQDQLRTFANEKAKIVLGEQTREKSKGRNHDLSVMAYKALKEANERDDRIEAYIKTQSDTRVDLEEKATKLERKAEIAEQVYEMACGSGGNEALREKLIDVMYENEQLKAENSKLRETLNKAYDFMKQFVVDGRNLLERFLESIGQVVEKVRDGFRR
;
A
#
# COMPACT_ATOMS: atom_id res chain seq x y z
N MET A 1 36.65 16.23 -92.71
CA MET A 1 35.84 16.77 -91.60
C MET A 1 34.85 15.77 -91.00
N GLN A 2 34.38 14.74 -91.73
CA GLN A 2 33.38 13.78 -91.23
C GLN A 2 33.83 12.90 -90.04
N ALA A 3 35.07 12.42 -90.02
CA ALA A 3 35.53 11.52 -88.95
C ALA A 3 35.60 12.16 -87.55
N LYS A 4 35.94 13.47 -87.46
CA LYS A 4 35.97 14.21 -86.18
C LYS A 4 34.58 14.43 -85.58
N TYR A 5 33.56 14.58 -86.43
CA TYR A 5 32.16 14.75 -85.99
C TYR A 5 31.57 13.44 -85.45
N ILE A 6 31.87 12.31 -86.10
CA ILE A 6 31.38 10.99 -85.67
C ILE A 6 31.94 10.63 -84.29
N ILE A 7 33.26 10.78 -84.09
CA ILE A 7 33.92 10.51 -82.80
C ILE A 7 33.36 11.42 -81.69
N PHE A 8 33.11 12.70 -81.99
CA PHE A 8 32.55 13.63 -81.02
C PHE A 8 31.11 13.27 -80.60
N VAL A 9 30.28 12.84 -81.54
CA VAL A 9 28.90 12.39 -81.28
C VAL A 9 28.89 11.11 -80.44
N GLU A 10 29.77 10.16 -80.73
CA GLU A 10 29.86 8.89 -80.01
C GLU A 10 30.31 9.08 -78.54
N ILE A 11 31.29 9.95 -78.31
CA ILE A 11 31.74 10.33 -76.95
C ILE A 11 30.63 11.04 -76.18
N SER A 12 29.88 11.93 -76.85
CA SER A 12 28.77 12.66 -76.25
C SER A 12 27.61 11.72 -75.86
N LEU A 13 27.31 10.72 -76.70
CA LEU A 13 26.25 9.74 -76.45
C LEU A 13 26.61 8.82 -75.26
N SER A 14 27.88 8.40 -75.16
CA SER A 14 28.32 7.53 -74.07
C SER A 14 28.25 8.24 -72.71
N ALA A 15 28.60 9.53 -72.67
CA ALA A 15 28.50 10.34 -71.47
C ALA A 15 27.05 10.49 -70.99
N VAL A 16 26.11 10.74 -71.92
CA VAL A 16 24.67 10.83 -71.61
C VAL A 16 24.12 9.49 -71.12
N LEU A 17 24.48 8.38 -71.75
CA LEU A 17 24.05 7.04 -71.34
C LEU A 17 24.58 6.66 -69.95
N GLN A 18 25.84 6.98 -69.66
CA GLN A 18 26.42 6.75 -68.33
C GLN A 18 25.71 7.58 -67.27
N ASP A 19 25.35 8.83 -67.57
CA ASP A 19 24.66 9.70 -66.62
C ASP A 19 23.21 9.24 -66.37
N GLN A 20 22.53 8.75 -67.40
CA GLN A 20 21.21 8.10 -67.29
C GLN A 20 21.27 6.80 -66.49
N LEU A 21 22.29 5.97 -66.72
CA LEU A 21 22.51 4.74 -65.94
C LEU A 21 22.80 5.05 -64.47
N ARG A 22 23.62 6.07 -64.21
CA ARG A 22 23.94 6.53 -62.85
C ARG A 22 22.73 7.09 -62.13
N THR A 23 21.92 7.92 -62.80
CA THR A 23 20.69 8.46 -62.22
C THR A 23 19.67 7.37 -61.92
N PHE A 24 19.45 6.45 -62.86
CA PHE A 24 18.59 5.29 -62.65
C PHE A 24 19.08 4.39 -61.50
N ALA A 25 20.39 4.10 -61.45
CA ALA A 25 20.98 3.30 -60.37
C ALA A 25 20.82 3.98 -59.00
N ASN A 26 21.03 5.30 -58.92
CA ASN A 26 20.86 6.07 -57.69
C ASN A 26 19.39 6.10 -57.23
N GLU A 27 18.45 6.23 -58.16
CA GLU A 27 17.02 6.22 -57.85
C GLU A 27 16.58 4.86 -57.31
N LYS A 28 17.00 3.78 -57.96
CA LYS A 28 16.75 2.41 -57.48
C LYS A 28 17.40 2.15 -56.11
N ALA A 29 18.64 2.61 -55.90
CA ALA A 29 19.32 2.47 -54.62
C ALA A 29 18.58 3.20 -53.50
N LYS A 30 18.07 4.42 -53.76
CA LYS A 30 17.30 5.20 -52.78
C LYS A 30 16.01 4.49 -52.36
N ILE A 31 15.32 3.85 -53.31
CA ILE A 31 14.09 3.07 -53.02
C ILE A 31 14.42 1.85 -52.17
N VAL A 32 15.37 1.01 -52.60
CA VAL A 32 15.72 -0.24 -51.90
C VAL A 32 16.25 0.03 -50.50
N LEU A 33 17.15 1.01 -50.33
CA LEU A 33 17.65 1.40 -49.01
C LEU A 33 16.54 2.01 -48.14
N GLY A 34 15.62 2.77 -48.74
CA GLY A 34 14.44 3.32 -48.06
C GLY A 34 13.48 2.24 -47.55
N GLU A 35 13.22 1.20 -48.35
CA GLU A 35 12.40 0.05 -47.94
C GLU A 35 13.09 -0.75 -46.84
N GLN A 36 14.37 -1.06 -47.00
CA GLN A 36 15.13 -1.83 -46.01
C GLN A 36 15.23 -1.11 -44.66
N THR A 37 15.41 0.22 -44.66
CA THR A 37 15.43 1.01 -43.42
C THR A 37 14.06 1.06 -42.74
N ARG A 38 12.97 1.16 -43.51
CA ARG A 38 11.60 1.09 -42.97
C ARG A 38 11.28 -0.28 -42.36
N GLU A 39 11.55 -1.38 -43.06
CA GLU A 39 11.29 -2.72 -42.52
C GLU A 39 12.15 -3.02 -41.29
N LYS A 40 13.45 -2.68 -41.32
CA LYS A 40 14.32 -2.77 -40.14
C LYS A 40 13.85 -1.87 -38.98
N SER A 41 13.25 -0.71 -39.26
CA SER A 41 12.70 0.16 -38.21
C SER A 41 11.42 -0.41 -37.60
N LYS A 42 10.53 -1.03 -38.39
CA LYS A 42 9.32 -1.69 -37.89
C LYS A 42 9.64 -2.86 -36.97
N GLY A 43 10.55 -3.75 -37.39
CA GLY A 43 10.99 -4.88 -36.58
C GLY A 43 11.61 -4.44 -35.25
N ARG A 44 12.56 -3.49 -35.29
CA ARG A 44 13.15 -2.92 -34.08
C ARG A 44 12.12 -2.28 -33.15
N ASN A 45 11.19 -1.50 -33.68
CA ASN A 45 10.16 -0.86 -32.85
C ASN A 45 9.26 -1.89 -32.17
N HIS A 46 8.92 -2.99 -32.85
CA HIS A 46 8.17 -4.09 -32.25
C HIS A 46 8.96 -4.77 -31.13
N ASP A 47 10.22 -5.14 -31.39
CA ASP A 47 11.08 -5.78 -30.39
C ASP A 47 11.28 -4.89 -29.16
N LEU A 48 11.51 -3.58 -29.36
CA LEU A 48 11.57 -2.59 -28.29
C LEU A 48 10.26 -2.54 -27.49
N SER A 49 9.10 -2.57 -28.15
CA SER A 49 7.80 -2.60 -27.48
C SER A 49 7.63 -3.85 -26.63
N VAL A 50 7.95 -5.03 -27.17
CA VAL A 50 7.84 -6.30 -26.45
C VAL A 50 8.76 -6.31 -25.24
N MET A 51 9.99 -5.83 -25.37
CA MET A 51 10.93 -5.71 -24.26
C MET A 51 10.44 -4.73 -23.20
N ALA A 52 9.88 -3.58 -23.60
CA ALA A 52 9.29 -2.62 -22.67
C ALA A 52 8.12 -3.21 -21.89
N TYR A 53 7.21 -3.93 -22.56
CA TYR A 53 6.09 -4.62 -21.89
C TYR A 53 6.58 -5.70 -20.92
N LYS A 54 7.58 -6.50 -21.29
CA LYS A 54 8.17 -7.50 -20.39
C LYS A 54 8.82 -6.83 -19.17
N ALA A 55 9.63 -5.80 -19.40
CA ALA A 55 10.26 -5.04 -18.32
C ALA A 55 9.23 -4.43 -17.37
N LEU A 56 8.14 -3.88 -17.90
CA LEU A 56 7.04 -3.31 -17.12
C LEU A 56 6.30 -4.38 -16.31
N LYS A 57 6.03 -5.55 -16.91
CA LYS A 57 5.42 -6.68 -16.20
C LYS A 57 6.31 -7.15 -15.05
N GLU A 58 7.60 -7.32 -15.29
CA GLU A 58 8.54 -7.72 -14.23
C GLU A 58 8.70 -6.63 -13.16
N ALA A 59 8.63 -5.34 -13.53
CA ALA A 59 8.65 -4.24 -12.56
C ALA A 59 7.42 -4.31 -11.64
N ASN A 60 6.21 -4.47 -12.20
CA ASN A 60 4.99 -4.64 -11.40
C ASN A 60 5.07 -5.86 -10.47
N GLU A 61 5.57 -7.00 -10.95
CA GLU A 61 5.75 -8.19 -10.10
C GLU A 61 6.77 -7.96 -8.97
N ARG A 62 7.76 -7.09 -9.17
CA ARG A 62 8.69 -6.67 -8.11
C ARG A 62 8.00 -5.72 -7.13
N ASP A 63 7.21 -4.79 -7.61
CA ASP A 63 6.44 -3.85 -6.77
C ASP A 63 5.47 -4.61 -5.87
N ASP A 64 4.71 -5.57 -6.40
CA ASP A 64 3.80 -6.43 -5.62
C ASP A 64 4.55 -7.17 -4.48
N ARG A 65 5.76 -7.67 -4.77
CA ARG A 65 6.61 -8.34 -3.77
C ARG A 65 7.11 -7.37 -2.71
N ILE A 66 7.49 -6.16 -3.11
CA ILE A 66 7.94 -5.11 -2.20
C ILE A 66 6.78 -4.69 -1.29
N GLU A 67 5.58 -4.50 -1.82
CA GLU A 67 4.39 -4.18 -1.03
C GLU A 67 4.09 -5.28 -0.01
N ALA A 68 4.09 -6.55 -0.44
CA ALA A 68 3.88 -7.68 0.46
C ALA A 68 4.94 -7.74 1.58
N TYR A 69 6.21 -7.47 1.24
CA TYR A 69 7.30 -7.42 2.21
C TYR A 69 7.14 -6.24 3.19
N ILE A 70 6.85 -5.04 2.70
CA ILE A 70 6.60 -3.85 3.52
C ILE A 70 5.44 -4.09 4.48
N LYS A 71 4.35 -4.69 3.99
CA LYS A 71 3.20 -5.04 4.83
C LYS A 71 3.61 -5.99 5.95
N THR A 72 4.31 -7.08 5.61
CA THR A 72 4.78 -8.05 6.60
C THR A 72 5.70 -7.40 7.63
N GLN A 73 6.65 -6.56 7.19
CA GLN A 73 7.54 -5.82 8.08
C GLN A 73 6.76 -4.85 8.97
N SER A 74 5.77 -4.14 8.42
CA SER A 74 4.91 -3.24 9.18
C SER A 74 4.16 -3.98 10.28
N ASP A 75 3.54 -5.11 9.95
CA ASP A 75 2.82 -5.95 10.92
C ASP A 75 3.78 -6.41 12.04
N THR A 76 4.98 -6.88 11.69
CA THR A 76 5.98 -7.26 12.71
C THR A 76 6.48 -6.09 13.55
N ARG A 77 6.54 -4.88 12.98
CA ARG A 77 6.97 -3.68 13.70
C ARG A 77 5.93 -3.28 14.74
N VAL A 78 4.65 -3.29 14.36
CA VAL A 78 3.53 -3.03 15.29
C VAL A 78 3.55 -4.02 16.45
N ASP A 79 3.70 -5.32 16.17
CA ASP A 79 3.79 -6.35 17.22
C ASP A 79 4.98 -6.13 18.19
N LEU A 80 6.12 -5.68 17.66
CA LEU A 80 7.30 -5.38 18.47
C LEU A 80 7.12 -4.10 19.30
N GLU A 81 6.49 -3.07 18.74
CA GLU A 81 6.16 -1.82 19.45
C GLU A 81 5.19 -2.11 20.61
N GLU A 82 4.16 -2.94 20.41
CA GLU A 82 3.24 -3.37 21.47
C GLU A 82 3.96 -4.14 22.59
N LYS A 83 4.90 -5.02 22.24
CA LYS A 83 5.70 -5.75 23.24
C LYS A 83 6.65 -4.83 24.00
N ALA A 84 7.29 -3.89 23.31
CA ALA A 84 8.22 -2.94 23.90
C ALA A 84 7.50 -2.02 24.91
N THR A 85 6.38 -1.43 24.51
CA THR A 85 5.56 -0.57 25.38
C THR A 85 5.03 -1.32 26.60
N LYS A 86 4.60 -2.58 26.43
CA LYS A 86 4.21 -3.45 27.56
C LYS A 86 5.37 -3.69 28.53
N LEU A 87 6.57 -3.99 28.03
CA LEU A 87 7.75 -4.23 28.87
C LEU A 87 8.18 -2.96 29.61
N GLU A 88 8.22 -1.82 28.93
CA GLU A 88 8.52 -0.51 29.51
C GLU A 88 7.56 -0.20 30.67
N ARG A 89 6.24 -0.36 30.44
CA ARG A 89 5.25 -0.10 31.49
C ARG A 89 5.36 -1.08 32.66
N LYS A 90 5.63 -2.36 32.40
CA LYS A 90 5.89 -3.33 33.47
C LYS A 90 7.14 -3.00 34.28
N ALA A 91 8.19 -2.45 33.64
CA ALA A 91 9.39 -2.01 34.34
C ALA A 91 9.10 -0.81 35.26
N GLU A 92 8.34 0.18 34.81
CA GLU A 92 7.90 1.31 35.65
C GLU A 92 7.09 0.83 36.87
N ILE A 93 6.20 -0.14 36.67
CA ILE A 93 5.43 -0.75 37.77
C ILE A 93 6.36 -1.52 38.71
N ALA A 94 7.36 -2.22 38.18
CA ALA A 94 8.35 -2.93 38.98
C ALA A 94 9.15 -1.97 39.87
N GLU A 95 9.54 -0.80 39.36
CA GLU A 95 10.18 0.25 40.16
C GLU A 95 9.26 0.72 41.30
N GLN A 96 7.99 1.02 41.00
CA GLN A 96 7.01 1.39 42.03
C GLN A 96 6.84 0.29 43.08
N VAL A 97 6.72 -0.97 42.66
CA VAL A 97 6.61 -2.13 43.56
C VAL A 97 7.84 -2.27 44.43
N TYR A 98 9.03 -2.05 43.86
CA TYR A 98 10.29 -2.11 44.59
C TYR A 98 10.34 -1.04 45.68
N GLU A 99 10.00 0.21 45.35
CA GLU A 99 9.92 1.33 46.29
C GLU A 99 8.91 1.07 47.42
N MET A 100 7.71 0.58 47.07
CA MET A 100 6.63 0.33 48.05
C MET A 100 6.96 -0.80 49.03
N ALA A 101 7.76 -1.78 48.62
CA ALA A 101 8.05 -2.96 49.42
C ALA A 101 9.45 -2.94 50.08
N CYS A 102 10.12 -1.79 50.10
CA CYS A 102 11.35 -1.53 50.84
C CYS A 102 11.19 -1.87 52.34
N GLY A 103 12.04 -2.77 52.85
CA GLY A 103 12.06 -3.16 54.28
C GLY A 103 11.27 -4.42 54.62
N SER A 104 10.44 -4.93 53.72
CA SER A 104 9.89 -6.28 53.85
C SER A 104 10.90 -7.28 53.28
N GLY A 105 11.37 -8.23 54.10
CA GLY A 105 12.10 -9.43 53.64
C GLY A 105 11.17 -10.35 52.83
N GLY A 106 10.52 -9.78 51.83
CA GLY A 106 9.34 -10.30 51.15
C GLY A 106 9.70 -11.22 50.00
N ASN A 107 8.86 -12.24 49.85
CA ASN A 107 8.93 -13.28 48.82
C ASN A 107 8.94 -12.68 47.41
N GLU A 108 10.06 -12.84 46.69
CA GLU A 108 10.28 -12.36 45.32
C GLU A 108 9.13 -12.76 44.36
N ALA A 109 8.61 -13.98 44.50
CA ALA A 109 7.51 -14.46 43.66
C ALA A 109 6.19 -13.71 43.87
N LEU A 110 5.98 -13.10 45.05
CA LEU A 110 4.82 -12.24 45.29
C LEU A 110 5.00 -10.86 44.65
N ARG A 111 6.25 -10.37 44.55
CA ARG A 111 6.56 -9.10 43.88
C ARG A 111 6.30 -9.22 42.38
N GLU A 112 6.76 -10.30 41.76
CA GLU A 112 6.52 -10.57 40.33
C GLU A 112 5.01 -10.63 40.01
N LYS A 113 4.23 -11.37 40.81
CA LYS A 113 2.76 -11.42 40.66
C LYS A 113 2.10 -10.07 40.87
N LEU A 114 2.59 -9.26 41.81
CA LEU A 114 2.06 -7.93 42.06
C LEU A 114 2.29 -7.01 40.86
N ILE A 115 3.46 -7.09 40.21
CA ILE A 115 3.76 -6.35 38.97
C ILE A 115 2.77 -6.72 37.86
N ASP A 116 2.52 -8.01 37.66
CA ASP A 116 1.56 -8.48 36.66
C ASP A 116 0.14 -7.98 36.93
N VAL A 117 -0.34 -8.13 38.17
CA VAL A 117 -1.68 -7.68 38.56
C VAL A 117 -1.83 -6.16 38.45
N MET A 118 -0.81 -5.40 38.84
CA MET A 118 -0.83 -3.94 38.71
C MET A 118 -0.88 -3.52 37.24
N TYR A 119 -0.10 -4.17 36.37
CA TYR A 119 -0.14 -3.92 34.93
C TYR A 119 -1.53 -4.21 34.35
N GLU A 120 -2.12 -5.36 34.66
CA GLU A 120 -3.47 -5.72 34.22
C GLU A 120 -4.51 -4.73 34.75
N ASN A 121 -4.39 -4.29 36.01
CA ASN A 121 -5.30 -3.32 36.60
C ASN A 121 -5.26 -1.96 35.90
N GLU A 122 -4.08 -1.48 35.52
CA GLU A 122 -3.92 -0.24 34.75
C GLU A 122 -4.55 -0.34 33.36
N GLN A 123 -4.33 -1.45 32.65
CA GLN A 123 -4.95 -1.69 31.35
C GLN A 123 -6.47 -1.71 31.44
N LEU A 124 -7.02 -2.41 32.45
CA LEU A 124 -8.46 -2.44 32.71
C LEU A 124 -9.01 -1.04 33.05
N LYS A 125 -8.27 -0.21 33.78
CA LYS A 125 -8.67 1.18 34.05
C LYS A 125 -8.71 2.02 32.78
N ALA A 126 -7.70 1.91 31.93
CA ALA A 126 -7.64 2.61 30.64
C ALA A 126 -8.80 2.18 29.72
N GLU A 127 -9.05 0.88 29.62
CA GLU A 127 -10.17 0.34 28.84
C GLU A 127 -11.51 0.81 29.39
N ASN A 128 -11.73 0.74 30.70
CA ASN A 128 -12.94 1.26 31.34
C ASN A 128 -13.16 2.76 31.08
N SER A 129 -12.08 3.55 31.04
CA SER A 129 -12.16 4.98 30.67
C SER A 129 -12.66 5.15 29.23
N LYS A 130 -12.05 4.43 28.28
CA LYS A 130 -12.43 4.47 26.85
C LYS A 130 -13.87 4.00 26.61
N LEU A 131 -14.30 2.95 27.32
CA LEU A 131 -15.68 2.46 27.29
C LEU A 131 -16.64 3.53 27.82
N ARG A 132 -16.32 4.18 28.93
CA ARG A 132 -17.12 5.29 29.47
C ARG A 132 -17.23 6.45 28.49
N GLU A 133 -16.15 6.84 27.84
CA GLU A 133 -16.17 7.90 26.82
C GLU A 133 -17.05 7.54 25.62
N THR A 134 -16.92 6.31 25.12
CA THR A 134 -17.72 5.83 23.98
C THR A 134 -19.20 5.76 24.36
N LEU A 135 -19.49 5.28 25.57
CA LEU A 135 -20.84 5.23 26.11
C LEU A 135 -21.43 6.64 26.27
N ASN A 136 -20.67 7.60 26.79
CA ASN A 136 -21.10 9.00 26.88
C ASN A 136 -21.41 9.59 25.51
N LYS A 137 -20.55 9.35 24.50
CA LYS A 137 -20.82 9.76 23.12
C LYS A 137 -22.10 9.16 22.56
N ALA A 138 -22.36 7.87 22.84
CA ALA A 138 -23.60 7.22 22.45
C ALA A 138 -24.82 7.83 23.17
N TYR A 139 -24.70 8.13 24.46
CA TYR A 139 -25.75 8.83 25.22
C TYR A 139 -26.07 10.19 24.61
N ASP A 140 -25.05 11.00 24.32
CA ASP A 140 -25.24 12.32 23.73
C ASP A 140 -25.80 12.24 22.31
N PHE A 141 -25.35 11.27 21.50
CA PHE A 141 -25.93 11.00 20.19
C PHE A 141 -27.42 10.68 20.29
N MET A 142 -27.82 9.74 21.16
CA MET A 142 -29.24 9.38 21.31
C MET A 142 -30.12 10.52 21.82
N LYS A 143 -29.57 11.44 22.62
CA LYS A 143 -30.30 12.65 23.04
C LYS A 143 -30.62 13.59 21.87
N GLN A 144 -29.80 13.60 20.82
CA GLN A 144 -30.01 14.49 19.65
C GLN A 144 -31.22 14.07 18.81
N PHE A 145 -31.63 12.80 18.84
CA PHE A 145 -32.74 12.30 18.04
C PHE A 145 -34.04 12.28 18.84
N VAL A 146 -34.98 13.16 18.48
CA VAL A 146 -36.33 13.22 19.06
C VAL A 146 -37.34 12.64 18.07
N VAL A 147 -38.12 11.66 18.50
CA VAL A 147 -39.20 11.02 17.74
C VAL A 147 -40.48 11.08 18.57
N ASP A 148 -41.56 11.65 18.00
CA ASP A 148 -42.85 11.86 18.66
C ASP A 148 -42.76 12.58 20.03
N GLY A 149 -41.87 13.58 20.14
CA GLY A 149 -41.71 14.38 21.36
C GLY A 149 -40.94 13.70 22.50
N ARG A 150 -40.41 12.48 22.29
CA ARG A 150 -39.46 11.81 23.21
C ARG A 150 -38.12 11.59 22.52
N ASN A 151 -37.02 11.70 23.26
CA ASN A 151 -35.71 11.38 22.66
C ASN A 151 -35.49 9.86 22.57
N LEU A 152 -34.61 9.45 21.65
CA LEU A 152 -34.28 8.04 21.42
C LEU A 152 -33.71 7.39 22.68
N LEU A 153 -33.00 8.17 23.51
CA LEU A 153 -32.46 7.70 24.78
C LEU A 153 -33.56 7.31 25.79
N GLU A 154 -34.62 8.12 25.92
CA GLU A 154 -35.76 7.84 26.78
C GLU A 154 -36.46 6.54 26.38
N ARG A 155 -36.71 6.35 25.07
CA ARG A 155 -37.30 5.12 24.56
C ARG A 155 -36.39 3.91 24.80
N PHE A 156 -35.08 4.08 24.65
CA PHE A 156 -34.11 3.02 24.91
C PHE A 156 -34.09 2.61 26.39
N LEU A 157 -34.04 3.58 27.32
CA LEU A 157 -34.06 3.31 28.77
C LEU A 157 -35.37 2.67 29.22
N GLU A 158 -36.51 3.10 28.68
CA GLU A 158 -37.82 2.48 28.92
C GLU A 158 -37.83 1.01 28.48
N SER A 159 -37.28 0.72 27.28
CA SER A 159 -37.16 -0.66 26.78
C SER A 159 -36.25 -1.53 27.64
N ILE A 160 -35.11 -1.02 28.12
CA ILE A 160 -34.21 -1.75 29.02
C ILE A 160 -34.92 -2.07 30.35
N GLY A 161 -35.64 -1.10 30.92
CA GLY A 161 -36.42 -1.29 32.15
C GLY A 161 -37.40 -2.45 32.04
N GLN A 162 -38.16 -2.52 30.94
CA GLN A 162 -39.10 -3.61 30.68
C GLN A 162 -38.42 -4.99 30.57
N VAL A 163 -37.23 -5.06 29.97
CA VAL A 163 -36.46 -6.31 29.85
C VAL A 163 -35.96 -6.76 31.23
N VAL A 164 -35.43 -5.83 32.03
CA VAL A 164 -34.93 -6.13 33.39
C VAL A 164 -36.06 -6.64 34.30
N GLU A 165 -37.25 -6.05 34.22
CA GLU A 165 -38.42 -6.52 34.98
C GLU A 165 -38.82 -7.95 34.57
N LYS A 166 -38.88 -8.24 33.27
CA LYS A 166 -39.17 -9.60 32.77
C LYS A 166 -38.17 -10.63 33.26
N VAL A 167 -36.87 -10.29 33.25
CA VAL A 167 -35.81 -11.18 33.75
C VAL A 167 -35.97 -11.41 35.26
N ARG A 168 -36.21 -10.34 36.03
CA ARG A 168 -36.43 -10.41 37.48
C ARG A 168 -37.65 -11.25 37.86
N ASP A 169 -38.72 -11.20 37.08
CA ASP A 169 -39.92 -12.01 37.29
C ASP A 169 -39.72 -13.47 36.91
N GLY A 170 -38.82 -13.77 35.95
CA GLY A 170 -38.37 -15.11 35.64
C GLY A 170 -37.57 -15.77 36.76
N PHE A 171 -36.80 -15.00 37.53
CA PHE A 171 -36.06 -15.49 38.71
C PHE A 171 -36.91 -15.64 39.98
N ARG A 172 -38.14 -15.13 40.00
CA ARG A 172 -39.08 -15.23 41.14
C ARG A 172 -40.04 -16.42 41.05
N ARG A 173 -39.91 -17.29 40.05
CA ARG A 173 -40.67 -18.54 39.91
C ARG A 173 -39.85 -19.75 40.32
#